data_AF-A0A1A6AB24-F1
#
_entry.id   AF-A0A1A6AB24-F1
#
_cell.length_a   1.000
_cell.length_b   1.000
_cell.length_c   1.000
_cell.angle_alpha   90.00
_cell.angle_beta   90.00
_cell.angle_gamma   90.00
#
_symmetry.space_group_name_H-M   'P 1'
#
loop_
_entity.id
_entity.type
_entity.pdbx_description
1 polymer ?
#
loop_
_entity_poly.entity_id
_entity_poly.type
_entity_poly.pdbx_seq_one_letter_code
_entity_poly.pdbx_strand_id
1 'polypeptide(L)'
;MFSSVLALSMLASCGVLAVPQRPDWGRPTTSAPPPPAATSPPAAAAPPASAPPAGSTPVAPPASSAPASPPGGGGEAAGGGGESHLITINNNCGGGTPMFAYAANRGGQAVQGSVTINGPVDSGIAWMSGTEHNCGFDGTGCGFMEFTIANSMMNSADYSLLTTGLGDHYFKYAMDFRFTGECTDGPGKCTSGTSCPGAYTGTVTFSGKPTTCGGQNVGITITFC
;
A
#
# COMPACT_ATOMS: atom_id res chain seq x y z
N MET A 1 21.12 -48.54 10.52
CA MET A 1 19.88 -49.30 10.71
C MET A 1 19.33 -48.94 12.08
N PHE A 2 18.31 -48.09 12.16
CA PHE A 2 17.26 -48.09 13.18
C PHE A 2 16.21 -47.08 12.71
N SER A 3 15.17 -47.63 12.08
CA SER A 3 13.95 -46.92 11.71
C SER A 3 13.21 -46.52 12.99
N SER A 4 12.76 -45.27 13.07
CA SER A 4 11.67 -44.87 13.96
C SER A 4 10.65 -44.13 13.12
N VAL A 5 9.61 -44.89 12.74
CA VAL A 5 8.40 -44.42 12.10
C VAL A 5 7.45 -44.02 13.23
N LEU A 6 7.24 -42.72 13.43
CA LEU A 6 6.20 -42.22 14.32
C LEU A 6 4.98 -41.87 13.47
N ALA A 7 3.99 -42.77 13.46
CA ALA A 7 2.69 -42.54 12.86
C ALA A 7 1.83 -41.72 13.82
N LEU A 8 1.49 -40.49 13.44
CA LEU A 8 0.54 -39.66 14.18
C LEU A 8 -0.82 -39.71 13.47
N SER A 9 -1.75 -40.47 14.04
CA SER A 9 -3.14 -40.56 13.59
C SER A 9 -3.93 -39.35 14.08
N MET A 10 -4.40 -38.50 13.15
CA MET A 10 -5.40 -37.47 13.46
C MET A 10 -6.82 -38.07 13.40
N LEU A 11 -7.49 -38.08 14.54
CA LEU A 11 -8.93 -38.31 14.67
C LEU A 11 -9.68 -37.03 14.29
N ALA A 12 -10.38 -37.06 13.16
CA ALA A 12 -11.35 -36.04 12.78
C ALA A 12 -12.63 -36.24 13.60
N SER A 13 -12.97 -35.26 14.45
CA SER A 13 -14.29 -35.17 15.09
C SER A 13 -15.12 -34.09 14.39
N CYS A 14 -16.04 -34.52 13.52
CA CYS A 14 -17.09 -33.68 12.97
C CYS A 14 -18.22 -33.55 14.01
N GLY A 15 -18.24 -32.46 14.76
CA GLY A 15 -19.38 -32.06 15.57
C GLY A 15 -20.34 -31.19 14.77
N VAL A 16 -21.46 -31.77 14.31
CA VAL A 16 -22.59 -31.02 13.76
C VAL A 16 -23.46 -30.54 14.92
N LEU A 17 -23.40 -29.26 15.27
CA LEU A 17 -24.37 -28.64 16.17
C LEU A 17 -25.54 -28.10 15.34
N ALA A 18 -26.66 -28.83 15.40
CA ALA A 18 -27.94 -28.38 14.89
C ALA A 18 -28.49 -27.26 15.80
N VAL A 19 -28.72 -26.09 15.22
CA VAL A 19 -29.42 -24.97 15.87
C VAL A 19 -30.92 -25.09 15.57
N PRO A 20 -31.81 -25.06 16.58
CA PRO A 20 -33.25 -25.12 16.35
C PRO A 20 -33.76 -23.79 15.75
N GLN A 21 -34.41 -23.90 14.59
CA GLN A 21 -35.17 -22.83 13.96
C GLN A 21 -36.42 -22.53 14.82
N ARG A 22 -36.56 -21.28 15.27
CA ARG A 22 -37.82 -20.79 15.85
C ARG A 22 -38.69 -20.21 14.73
N PRO A 23 -40.01 -20.50 14.71
CA PRO A 23 -40.94 -19.84 13.81
C PRO A 23 -41.30 -18.46 14.37
N ASP A 24 -40.89 -17.39 13.67
CA ASP A 24 -41.33 -16.04 13.99
C ASP A 24 -42.68 -15.76 13.29
N TRP A 25 -43.69 -15.54 14.11
CA TRP A 25 -45.06 -15.29 13.69
C TRP A 25 -45.21 -13.81 13.32
N GLY A 26 -45.83 -13.58 12.16
CA GLY A 26 -45.96 -12.29 11.50
C GLY A 26 -46.22 -11.10 12.41
N ARG A 27 -45.29 -10.13 12.35
CA ARG A 27 -45.58 -8.73 12.63
C ARG A 27 -45.81 -8.01 11.30
N PRO A 28 -46.98 -7.38 11.09
CA PRO A 28 -47.17 -6.48 9.96
C PRO A 28 -46.31 -5.24 10.16
N THR A 29 -45.34 -5.05 9.27
CA THR A 29 -44.56 -3.82 9.17
C THR A 29 -45.43 -2.75 8.53
N THR A 30 -46.01 -1.87 9.36
CA THR A 30 -46.53 -0.59 8.89
C THR A 30 -45.35 0.25 8.42
N SER A 31 -45.10 0.26 7.11
CA SER A 31 -44.13 1.16 6.49
C SER A 31 -44.64 2.60 6.65
N ALA A 32 -44.00 3.37 7.52
CA ALA A 32 -44.17 4.81 7.53
C ALA A 32 -43.71 5.38 6.16
N PRO A 33 -44.44 6.33 5.57
CA PRO A 33 -44.02 6.96 4.33
C PRO A 33 -42.68 7.70 4.54
N PRO A 34 -41.80 7.72 3.53
CA PRO A 34 -40.53 8.42 3.61
C PRO A 34 -40.78 9.93 3.82
N PRO A 35 -39.92 10.61 4.60
CA PRO A 35 -40.00 12.06 4.74
C PRO A 35 -39.82 12.74 3.37
N PRO A 36 -40.47 13.90 3.13
CA PRO A 36 -40.30 14.63 1.90
C PRO A 36 -38.82 15.01 1.69
N ALA A 37 -38.36 14.89 0.45
CA ALA A 37 -37.00 15.22 0.05
C ALA A 37 -36.69 16.68 0.44
N ALA A 38 -35.64 16.85 1.24
CA ALA A 38 -35.11 18.18 1.54
C ALA A 38 -34.59 18.80 0.23
N THR A 39 -35.26 19.86 -0.22
CA THR A 39 -34.78 20.68 -1.33
C THR A 39 -33.54 21.44 -0.87
N SER A 40 -32.40 21.11 -1.46
CA SER A 40 -31.15 21.85 -1.26
C SER A 40 -31.34 23.32 -1.64
N PRO A 41 -30.83 24.28 -0.84
CA PRO A 41 -30.84 25.69 -1.22
C PRO A 41 -30.02 25.93 -2.50
N PRO A 42 -30.40 26.92 -3.32
CA PRO A 42 -29.66 27.27 -4.52
C PRO A 42 -28.23 27.68 -4.16
N ALA A 43 -27.26 27.17 -4.93
CA ALA A 43 -25.85 27.53 -4.79
C ALA A 43 -25.69 29.05 -4.92
N ALA A 44 -25.12 29.67 -3.88
CA ALA A 44 -24.74 31.07 -3.93
C ALA A 44 -23.72 31.28 -5.07
N ALA A 45 -23.98 32.27 -5.92
CA ALA A 45 -23.11 32.61 -7.03
C ALA A 45 -21.71 32.95 -6.51
N ALA A 46 -20.70 32.30 -7.08
CA ALA A 46 -19.31 32.57 -6.76
C ALA A 46 -18.95 34.02 -7.09
N PRO A 47 -18.19 34.73 -6.22
CA PRO A 47 -17.72 36.06 -6.53
C PRO A 47 -16.77 36.03 -7.74
N PRO A 48 -16.71 37.12 -8.54
CA PRO A 48 -15.80 37.21 -9.67
C PRO A 48 -14.35 37.11 -9.21
N ALA A 49 -13.58 36.28 -9.91
CA ALA A 49 -12.15 36.12 -9.69
C ALA A 49 -11.44 37.47 -9.84
N SER A 50 -10.74 37.88 -8.79
CA SER A 50 -9.87 39.05 -8.83
C SER A 50 -8.73 38.78 -9.82
N ALA A 51 -8.49 39.72 -10.72
CA ALA A 51 -7.40 39.66 -11.69
C ALA A 51 -6.04 39.57 -10.97
N PRO A 52 -5.10 38.75 -11.45
CA PRO A 52 -3.79 38.64 -10.85
C PRO A 52 -2.98 39.93 -11.10
N PRO A 53 -2.15 40.37 -10.13
CA PRO A 53 -1.24 41.47 -10.33
C PRO A 53 -0.21 41.12 -11.40
N ALA A 54 -0.03 42.01 -12.37
CA ALA A 54 1.06 41.96 -13.32
C ALA A 54 2.37 42.32 -12.59
N GLY A 55 3.35 41.40 -12.63
CA GLY A 55 4.73 41.74 -12.29
C GLY A 55 5.33 40.89 -11.18
N SER A 56 5.71 39.66 -11.50
CA SER A 56 6.79 38.98 -10.79
C SER A 56 7.62 38.24 -11.83
N THR A 57 8.84 38.74 -12.05
CA THR A 57 9.88 38.08 -12.83
C THR A 57 10.11 36.66 -12.31
N PRO A 58 10.33 35.66 -13.18
CA PRO A 58 10.61 34.31 -12.75
C PRO A 58 11.94 34.28 -11.98
N VAL A 59 11.88 33.99 -10.68
CA VAL A 59 13.04 33.55 -9.92
C VAL A 59 13.36 32.15 -10.39
N ALA A 60 14.57 31.96 -10.91
CA ALA A 60 15.07 30.65 -11.31
C ALA A 60 14.96 29.67 -10.12
N PRO A 61 14.47 28.44 -10.31
CA PRO A 61 14.42 27.46 -9.24
C PRO A 61 15.84 27.20 -8.72
N PRO A 62 16.04 27.06 -7.40
CA PRO A 62 17.32 26.59 -6.88
C PRO A 62 17.60 25.21 -7.48
N ALA A 63 18.82 25.01 -7.97
CA ALA A 63 19.27 23.73 -8.47
C ALA A 63 19.03 22.66 -7.40
N SER A 64 18.05 21.79 -7.68
CA SER A 64 17.79 20.58 -6.91
C SER A 64 19.07 19.78 -6.87
N SER A 65 19.68 19.75 -5.69
CA SER A 65 20.85 18.91 -5.41
C SER A 65 20.37 17.47 -5.56
N ALA A 66 20.76 16.81 -6.65
CA ALA A 66 20.61 15.38 -6.77
C ALA A 66 21.27 14.73 -5.54
N PRO A 67 20.60 13.80 -4.82
CA PRO A 67 21.29 13.02 -3.82
C PRO A 67 22.42 12.27 -4.54
N ALA A 68 23.64 12.47 -4.07
CA ALA A 68 24.82 11.79 -4.58
C ALA A 68 24.57 10.28 -4.55
N SER A 69 24.70 9.62 -5.70
CA SER A 69 24.80 8.17 -5.76
C SER A 69 25.88 7.70 -4.79
N PRO A 70 25.63 6.74 -3.89
CA PRO A 70 26.70 6.18 -3.09
C PRO A 70 27.70 5.48 -4.03
N PRO A 71 29.01 5.66 -3.81
CA PRO A 71 30.03 4.96 -4.60
C PRO A 71 29.88 3.45 -4.39
N GLY A 72 29.74 2.72 -5.49
CA GLY A 72 29.85 1.27 -5.51
C GLY A 72 31.23 0.85 -5.03
N GLY A 73 31.29 0.36 -3.78
CA GLY A 73 32.46 -0.24 -3.18
C GLY A 73 32.24 -1.73 -3.03
N GLY A 74 32.86 -2.51 -3.92
CA GLY A 74 33.02 -3.95 -3.71
C GLY A 74 33.89 -4.18 -2.47
N GLY A 75 33.40 -5.03 -1.56
CA GLY A 75 34.07 -5.36 -0.31
C GLY A 75 33.18 -6.25 0.55
N GLU A 76 33.02 -7.51 0.16
CA GLU A 76 32.45 -8.55 1.02
C GLU A 76 33.39 -8.79 2.21
N ALA A 77 33.11 -8.12 3.31
CA ALA A 77 33.54 -8.54 4.63
C ALA A 77 32.39 -9.37 5.23
N ALA A 78 32.59 -10.69 5.31
CA ALA A 78 31.74 -11.61 6.07
C ALA A 78 31.90 -11.35 7.59
N GLY A 79 31.41 -10.21 8.06
CA GLY A 79 31.00 -10.04 9.46
C GLY A 79 29.53 -10.43 9.56
N GLY A 80 29.09 -11.05 10.66
CA GLY A 80 27.69 -11.40 10.90
C GLY A 80 26.79 -10.16 10.88
N GLY A 81 26.42 -9.71 9.69
CA GLY A 81 25.59 -8.55 9.45
C GLY A 81 24.16 -8.90 9.80
N GLY A 82 23.60 -8.17 10.76
CA GLY A 82 22.17 -8.21 11.00
C GLY A 82 21.41 -7.87 9.71
N GLU A 83 20.23 -8.46 9.57
CA GLU A 83 19.28 -8.12 8.52
C GLU A 83 19.01 -6.62 8.52
N SER A 84 19.19 -5.96 7.37
CA SER A 84 19.01 -4.51 7.23
C SER A 84 18.49 -4.17 5.83
N HIS A 85 17.38 -3.44 5.77
CA HIS A 85 16.69 -3.10 4.52
C HIS A 85 16.52 -1.59 4.40
N LEU A 86 16.96 -1.02 3.28
CA LEU A 86 16.74 0.38 2.96
C LEU A 86 15.42 0.53 2.20
N ILE A 87 14.46 1.24 2.80
CA ILE A 87 13.23 1.69 2.16
C ILE A 87 13.45 3.13 1.72
N THR A 88 13.47 3.36 0.41
CA THR A 88 13.57 4.70 -0.18
C THR A 88 12.20 5.12 -0.68
N ILE A 89 11.74 6.31 -0.30
CA ILE A 89 10.45 6.85 -0.72
C ILE A 89 10.65 8.21 -1.40
N ASN A 90 10.15 8.31 -2.62
CA ASN A 90 10.17 9.53 -3.43
C ASN A 90 8.74 10.06 -3.61
N ASN A 91 8.54 11.36 -3.35
CA ASN A 91 7.29 12.04 -3.63
C ASN A 91 7.51 13.10 -4.71
N ASN A 92 6.99 12.83 -5.90
CA ASN A 92 7.04 13.73 -7.05
C ASN A 92 5.64 14.35 -7.33
N CYS A 93 4.64 14.11 -6.48
CA CYS A 93 3.26 14.56 -6.69
C CYS A 93 3.06 16.07 -6.52
N GLY A 94 4.08 16.81 -6.06
CA GLY A 94 3.98 18.24 -5.73
C GLY A 94 3.13 18.54 -4.49
N GLY A 95 2.59 17.51 -3.83
CA GLY A 95 1.75 17.61 -2.63
C GLY A 95 1.61 16.25 -1.93
N GLY A 96 0.89 16.23 -0.82
CA GLY A 96 0.76 15.05 0.04
C GLY A 96 2.06 14.65 0.72
N THR A 97 1.99 13.61 1.54
CA THR A 97 3.12 13.06 2.30
C THR A 97 3.12 11.56 2.15
N PRO A 98 4.18 10.96 1.57
CA PRO A 98 4.23 9.53 1.44
C PRO A 98 4.50 8.91 2.82
N MET A 99 3.69 7.92 3.13
CA MET A 99 3.72 7.18 4.39
C MET A 99 3.92 5.71 4.09
N PHE A 100 4.52 4.99 5.03
CA PHE A 100 4.45 3.55 5.03
C PHE A 100 4.31 2.98 6.45
N ALA A 101 3.76 1.78 6.55
CA ALA A 101 3.66 1.01 7.79
C ALA A 101 3.96 -0.45 7.47
N TYR A 102 4.30 -1.23 8.47
CA TYR A 102 4.62 -2.65 8.40
C TYR A 102 4.23 -3.30 9.74
N ALA A 103 4.26 -4.62 9.83
CA ALA A 103 3.70 -5.34 10.98
C ALA A 103 4.16 -4.81 12.35
N ALA A 104 5.45 -4.44 12.48
CA ALA A 104 6.00 -3.98 13.76
C ALA A 104 5.54 -2.57 14.19
N ASN A 105 5.09 -1.70 13.27
CA ASN A 105 4.69 -0.32 13.59
C ASN A 105 3.22 0.01 13.21
N ARG A 106 2.45 -0.99 12.75
CA ARG A 106 1.08 -0.82 12.27
C ARG A 106 0.10 -0.25 13.32
N GLY A 107 0.44 -0.31 14.61
CA GLY A 107 -0.33 0.25 15.73
C GLY A 107 -0.35 1.79 15.84
N GLY A 108 -0.15 2.53 14.74
CA GLY A 108 -0.28 3.99 14.68
C GLY A 108 1.03 4.77 14.52
N GLN A 109 2.13 4.11 14.17
CA GLN A 109 3.44 4.74 13.99
C GLN A 109 3.91 4.62 12.52
N ALA A 110 3.05 5.00 11.58
CA ALA A 110 3.44 5.06 10.17
C ALA A 110 4.68 5.96 10.01
N VAL A 111 5.64 5.50 9.22
CA VAL A 111 6.89 6.20 8.95
C VAL A 111 6.70 7.10 7.75
N GLN A 112 7.25 8.31 7.84
CA GLN A 112 7.34 9.25 6.74
C GLN A 112 8.73 9.18 6.11
N GLY A 113 8.78 9.13 4.77
CA GLY A 113 10.02 9.20 4.01
C GLY A 113 10.89 7.94 4.06
N SER A 114 12.13 8.07 3.60
CA SER A 114 13.09 6.97 3.49
C SER A 114 13.70 6.60 4.84
N VAL A 115 13.87 5.31 5.10
CA VAL A 115 14.47 4.80 6.34
C VAL A 115 15.16 3.46 6.14
N THR A 116 16.17 3.18 6.95
CA THR A 116 16.75 1.85 7.09
C THR A 116 16.09 1.12 8.25
N ILE A 117 15.57 -0.09 8.00
CA ILE A 117 15.01 -0.98 9.02
C ILE A 117 16.02 -2.08 9.30
N ASN A 118 16.32 -2.31 10.58
CA ASN A 118 17.12 -3.45 11.02
C ASN A 118 16.17 -4.59 11.42
N GLY A 119 16.18 -5.69 10.68
CA GLY A 119 15.22 -6.79 10.76
C GLY A 119 14.23 -6.80 9.60
N PRO A 120 13.36 -7.82 9.53
CA PRO A 120 12.44 -8.02 8.41
C PRO A 120 11.33 -6.95 8.39
N VAL A 121 10.81 -6.71 7.19
CA VAL A 121 9.66 -5.84 6.94
C VAL A 121 8.50 -6.72 6.46
N ASP A 122 7.71 -7.19 7.40
CA ASP A 122 6.53 -8.02 7.11
C ASP A 122 5.30 -7.16 6.82
N SER A 123 4.56 -7.50 5.75
CA SER A 123 3.28 -6.85 5.41
C SER A 123 3.38 -5.33 5.38
N GLY A 124 4.44 -4.82 4.76
CA GLY A 124 4.65 -3.42 4.46
C GLY A 124 3.57 -2.88 3.54
N ILE A 125 3.11 -1.67 3.82
CA ILE A 125 2.11 -0.93 3.05
C ILE A 125 2.61 0.51 2.87
N ALA A 126 2.59 1.04 1.65
CA ALA A 126 3.00 2.42 1.34
C ALA A 126 1.92 3.17 0.57
N TRP A 127 1.58 4.37 1.00
CA TRP A 127 0.50 5.20 0.45
C TRP A 127 0.82 6.69 0.58
N MET A 128 -0.01 7.54 -0.05
CA MET A 128 0.06 8.99 0.12
C MET A 128 -0.97 9.47 1.13
N SER A 129 -0.54 10.17 2.18
CA SER A 129 -1.41 10.90 3.11
C SER A 129 -1.50 12.39 2.76
N GLY A 130 -2.51 13.08 3.25
CA GLY A 130 -2.67 14.54 3.08
C GLY A 130 -2.81 14.98 1.62
N THR A 131 -3.27 14.09 0.74
CA THR A 131 -3.62 14.42 -0.65
C THR A 131 -5.01 15.05 -0.72
N GLU A 132 -5.35 15.69 -1.83
CA GLU A 132 -6.71 16.18 -2.10
C GLU A 132 -7.77 15.05 -2.14
N HIS A 133 -7.34 13.80 -2.28
CA HIS A 133 -8.21 12.63 -2.34
C HIS A 133 -8.56 12.08 -0.94
N ASN A 134 -7.97 12.62 0.13
CA ASN A 134 -8.22 12.20 1.51
C ASN A 134 -8.01 10.70 1.75
N CYS A 135 -6.89 10.15 1.24
CA CYS A 135 -6.55 8.75 1.44
C CYS A 135 -6.46 8.40 2.93
N GLY A 136 -7.14 7.32 3.32
CA GLY A 136 -7.12 6.77 4.66
C GLY A 136 -5.74 6.22 5.06
N PHE A 137 -5.62 5.85 6.33
CA PHE A 137 -4.53 4.97 6.77
C PHE A 137 -4.59 3.70 5.93
N ASP A 138 -3.45 3.21 5.43
CA ASP A 138 -3.31 2.11 4.45
C ASP A 138 -3.67 2.42 2.99
N GLY A 139 -4.07 3.65 2.70
CA GLY A 139 -4.46 4.03 1.36
C GLY A 139 -5.92 3.74 1.03
N THR A 140 -6.76 3.28 1.97
CA THR A 140 -8.22 3.24 1.83
C THR A 140 -8.77 4.52 1.15
N GLY A 141 -9.60 4.37 0.11
CA GLY A 141 -10.09 5.44 -0.76
C GLY A 141 -9.14 5.83 -1.91
N CYS A 142 -7.93 5.29 -1.90
CA CYS A 142 -6.82 5.51 -2.84
C CYS A 142 -6.12 4.18 -3.16
N GLY A 143 -5.00 4.22 -3.89
CA GLY A 143 -4.19 3.04 -4.20
C GLY A 143 -2.98 3.00 -3.28
N PHE A 144 -2.47 1.81 -3.02
CA PHE A 144 -1.27 1.63 -2.21
C PHE A 144 -0.41 0.51 -2.76
N MET A 145 0.79 0.39 -2.21
CA MET A 145 1.71 -0.69 -2.51
C MET A 145 1.87 -1.58 -1.29
N GLU A 146 1.86 -2.89 -1.52
CA GLU A 146 2.15 -3.92 -0.54
C GLU A 146 3.55 -4.45 -0.78
N PHE A 147 4.29 -4.74 0.29
CA PHE A 147 5.62 -5.34 0.19
C PHE A 147 5.99 -6.17 1.42
N THR A 148 6.79 -7.20 1.21
CA THR A 148 7.44 -7.97 2.27
C THR A 148 8.91 -8.12 1.90
N ILE A 149 9.79 -7.77 2.82
CA ILE A 149 11.23 -7.81 2.60
C ILE A 149 11.88 -8.49 3.80
N ALA A 150 12.65 -9.53 3.52
CA ALA A 150 13.41 -10.27 4.50
C ALA A 150 14.65 -10.89 3.83
N ASN A 151 15.61 -11.32 4.63
CA ASN A 151 16.78 -12.11 4.24
C ASN A 151 16.39 -13.50 3.72
N SER A 152 15.73 -13.55 2.56
CA SER A 152 15.01 -14.71 2.06
C SER A 152 14.97 -14.73 0.51
N MET A 153 14.48 -15.86 -0.03
CA MET A 153 14.19 -15.99 -1.47
C MET A 153 12.82 -15.45 -1.86
N MET A 154 12.08 -14.85 -0.92
CA MET A 154 10.67 -14.50 -1.08
C MET A 154 10.38 -13.04 -0.69
N ASN A 155 11.28 -12.11 -1.03
CA ASN A 155 10.87 -10.71 -1.03
C ASN A 155 9.79 -10.52 -2.09
N SER A 156 8.73 -9.79 -1.79
CA SER A 156 7.61 -9.60 -2.71
C SER A 156 7.04 -8.20 -2.59
N ALA A 157 6.59 -7.63 -3.69
CA ALA A 157 5.89 -6.36 -3.70
C ALA A 157 4.89 -6.29 -4.86
N ASP A 158 3.84 -5.49 -4.70
CA ASP A 158 2.73 -5.34 -5.63
C ASP A 158 1.94 -4.06 -5.39
N TYR A 159 1.11 -3.70 -6.36
CA TYR A 159 0.13 -2.63 -6.22
C TYR A 159 -1.23 -3.24 -5.85
N SER A 160 -1.98 -2.58 -4.98
CA SER A 160 -3.33 -3.02 -4.63
C SER A 160 -4.35 -1.92 -4.94
N LEU A 161 -5.27 -2.27 -5.84
CA LEU A 161 -6.42 -1.51 -6.32
C LEU A 161 -7.69 -2.38 -6.22
N LEU A 162 -7.73 -3.26 -5.22
CA LEU A 162 -8.92 -4.03 -4.90
C LEU A 162 -10.04 -3.08 -4.47
N THR A 163 -11.28 -3.36 -4.87
CA THR A 163 -12.46 -2.49 -4.61
C THR A 163 -13.54 -3.15 -3.75
N THR A 164 -13.26 -4.32 -3.15
CA THR A 164 -14.19 -5.04 -2.27
C THR A 164 -13.51 -5.63 -1.05
N GLY A 165 -14.28 -5.84 0.02
CA GLY A 165 -13.78 -6.41 1.27
C GLY A 165 -12.94 -5.38 2.03
N LEU A 166 -11.65 -5.67 2.19
CA LEU A 166 -10.70 -4.73 2.82
C LEU A 166 -10.19 -3.67 1.84
N GLY A 167 -10.41 -3.84 0.54
CA GLY A 167 -9.87 -2.93 -0.44
C GLY A 167 -10.89 -1.93 -0.90
N ASP A 168 -11.11 -0.82 -0.23
CA ASP A 168 -11.80 0.32 -0.86
C ASP A 168 -10.76 1.13 -1.65
N HIS A 169 -9.96 0.46 -2.50
CA HIS A 169 -8.75 1.00 -3.09
C HIS A 169 -8.93 1.36 -4.55
N TYR A 170 -8.56 2.60 -4.89
CA TYR A 170 -8.74 3.17 -6.22
C TYR A 170 -7.49 3.89 -6.68
N PHE A 171 -7.20 3.80 -7.97
CA PHE A 171 -6.11 4.59 -8.54
C PHE A 171 -6.42 6.09 -8.39
N LYS A 172 -5.55 6.81 -7.67
CA LYS A 172 -5.62 8.27 -7.47
C LYS A 172 -4.34 9.00 -7.87
N TYR A 173 -3.20 8.31 -7.81
CA TYR A 173 -1.90 8.82 -8.20
C TYR A 173 -1.08 7.69 -8.80
N ALA A 174 -0.11 8.05 -9.65
CA ALA A 174 0.82 7.08 -10.20
C ALA A 174 1.75 6.57 -9.09
N MET A 175 2.10 5.28 -9.20
CA MET A 175 2.98 4.59 -8.27
C MET A 175 4.00 3.79 -9.06
N ASP A 176 5.22 3.69 -8.55
CA ASP A 176 6.26 2.84 -9.09
C ASP A 176 7.07 2.23 -7.96
N PHE A 177 7.58 1.02 -8.19
CA PHE A 177 8.53 0.43 -7.27
C PHE A 177 9.58 -0.43 -7.95
N ARG A 178 10.72 -0.51 -7.27
CA ARG A 178 11.81 -1.36 -7.68
C ARG A 178 12.56 -1.85 -6.44
N PHE A 179 12.87 -3.14 -6.38
CA PHE A 179 13.80 -3.66 -5.40
C PHE A 179 15.19 -3.06 -5.62
N THR A 180 16.00 -3.04 -4.56
CA THR A 180 17.39 -2.57 -4.60
C THR A 180 18.30 -3.54 -3.86
N GLY A 181 19.62 -3.43 -4.06
CA GLY A 181 20.60 -4.34 -3.47
C GLY A 181 20.84 -5.55 -4.36
N GLU A 182 20.81 -6.75 -3.77
CA GLU A 182 21.14 -8.00 -4.46
C GLU A 182 20.18 -8.37 -5.60
N CYS A 183 18.97 -7.82 -5.58
CA CYS A 183 18.02 -7.94 -6.70
C CYS A 183 17.34 -6.60 -6.96
N THR A 184 17.05 -6.33 -8.24
CA THR A 184 16.59 -5.03 -8.72
C THR A 184 15.33 -5.12 -9.58
N ASP A 185 14.53 -6.16 -9.34
CA ASP A 185 13.31 -6.41 -10.09
C ASP A 185 12.24 -5.36 -9.76
N GLY A 186 11.37 -5.09 -10.73
CA GLY A 186 10.23 -4.22 -10.58
C GLY A 186 9.21 -4.53 -11.68
N PRO A 187 7.90 -4.42 -11.41
CA PRO A 187 6.87 -4.72 -12.39
C PRO A 187 6.73 -3.62 -13.46
N GLY A 188 7.34 -2.46 -13.22
CA GLY A 188 7.10 -1.23 -13.96
C GLY A 188 6.00 -0.38 -13.33
N LYS A 189 5.77 0.80 -13.91
CA LYS A 189 4.93 1.85 -13.33
C LYS A 189 3.45 1.51 -13.39
N CYS A 190 2.75 1.82 -12.30
CA CYS A 190 1.30 1.90 -12.22
C CYS A 190 0.86 3.32 -12.56
N THR A 191 0.35 3.53 -13.78
CA THR A 191 0.04 4.88 -14.32
C THR A 191 -1.45 5.16 -14.47
N SER A 192 -2.31 4.16 -14.33
CA SER A 192 -3.77 4.30 -14.28
C SER A 192 -4.42 3.07 -13.67
N GLY A 193 -5.70 3.13 -13.27
CA GLY A 193 -6.39 1.96 -12.69
C GLY A 193 -6.44 0.70 -13.56
N THR A 194 -6.17 0.82 -14.87
CA THR A 194 -6.07 -0.31 -15.82
C THR A 194 -4.64 -0.56 -16.31
N SER A 195 -3.68 0.28 -15.95
CA SER A 195 -2.27 0.22 -16.37
C SER A 195 -1.36 0.11 -15.14
N CYS A 196 -1.52 -0.99 -14.40
CA CYS A 196 -0.70 -1.32 -13.22
C CYS A 196 -0.23 -2.76 -13.31
N PRO A 197 0.99 -3.00 -13.84
CA PRO A 197 1.50 -4.35 -14.03
C PRO A 197 1.59 -5.11 -12.70
N GLY A 198 1.04 -6.33 -12.67
CA GLY A 198 1.07 -7.20 -11.48
C GLY A 198 0.10 -6.81 -10.35
N ALA A 199 -0.68 -5.73 -10.51
CA ALA A 199 -1.57 -5.23 -9.48
C ALA A 199 -2.74 -6.19 -9.19
N TYR A 200 -3.17 -6.24 -7.93
CA TYR A 200 -4.48 -6.77 -7.57
C TYR A 200 -5.55 -5.71 -7.89
N THR A 201 -6.55 -6.05 -8.70
CA THR A 201 -7.55 -5.08 -9.19
C THR A 201 -8.98 -5.58 -9.05
N GLY A 202 -9.89 -4.63 -8.86
CA GLY A 202 -11.33 -4.89 -8.83
C GLY A 202 -11.74 -5.77 -7.65
N THR A 203 -12.65 -6.71 -7.88
CA THR A 203 -13.22 -7.51 -6.78
C THR A 203 -12.51 -8.84 -6.55
N VAL A 204 -11.45 -9.14 -7.31
CA VAL A 204 -10.81 -10.46 -7.35
C VAL A 204 -9.46 -10.41 -6.62
N THR A 205 -9.43 -10.96 -5.41
CA THR A 205 -8.26 -10.97 -4.51
C THR A 205 -7.12 -11.90 -4.96
N PHE A 206 -7.27 -12.61 -6.07
CA PHE A 206 -6.26 -13.53 -6.62
C PHE A 206 -5.83 -13.13 -8.05
N SER A 207 -6.16 -11.92 -8.49
CA SER A 207 -5.85 -11.42 -9.83
C SER A 207 -4.43 -10.90 -9.98
N GLY A 208 -3.79 -10.51 -8.88
CA GLY A 208 -2.45 -9.92 -8.88
C GLY A 208 -1.34 -10.95 -9.12
N LYS A 209 -0.19 -10.43 -9.50
CA LYS A 209 1.05 -11.19 -9.66
C LYS A 209 2.17 -10.37 -9.02
N PRO A 210 2.43 -10.57 -7.71
CA PRO A 210 3.51 -9.87 -7.03
C PRO A 210 4.84 -10.04 -7.74
N THR A 211 5.62 -8.97 -7.76
CA THR A 211 7.02 -9.04 -8.16
C THR A 211 7.79 -9.67 -7.03
N THR A 212 8.43 -10.80 -7.29
CA THR A 212 9.22 -11.53 -6.31
C THR A 212 10.70 -11.34 -6.57
N CYS A 213 11.49 -11.28 -5.52
CA CYS A 213 12.91 -10.96 -5.56
C CYS A 213 13.65 -11.75 -4.47
N GLY A 214 14.69 -12.50 -4.85
CA GLY A 214 15.50 -13.27 -3.89
C GLY A 214 16.78 -12.52 -3.54
N GLY A 215 17.13 -12.48 -2.26
CA GLY A 215 18.38 -11.85 -1.83
C GLY A 215 18.41 -11.52 -0.34
N GLN A 216 19.61 -11.20 0.14
CA GLN A 216 19.88 -10.68 1.47
C GLN A 216 19.94 -9.15 1.42
N ASN A 217 19.48 -8.51 2.49
CA ASN A 217 19.49 -7.05 2.68
C ASN A 217 18.93 -6.28 1.48
N VAL A 218 17.93 -6.87 0.81
CA VAL A 218 17.20 -6.26 -0.31
C VAL A 218 16.54 -4.99 0.20
N GLY A 219 16.63 -3.90 -0.54
CA GLY A 219 15.87 -2.69 -0.27
C GLY A 219 14.71 -2.55 -1.25
N ILE A 220 13.94 -1.46 -1.11
CA ILE A 220 12.93 -1.08 -2.08
C ILE A 220 12.94 0.43 -2.27
N THR A 221 12.85 0.87 -3.52
CA THR A 221 12.55 2.27 -3.86
C THR A 221 11.09 2.34 -4.29
N ILE A 222 10.35 3.22 -3.64
CA ILE A 222 8.94 3.49 -3.86
C ILE A 222 8.82 4.93 -4.37
N THR A 223 8.14 5.14 -5.48
CA THR A 223 7.96 6.47 -6.06
C THR A 223 6.49 6.74 -6.30
N PHE A 224 6.02 7.88 -5.81
CA PHE A 224 4.70 8.43 -6.10
C PHE A 224 4.84 9.60 -7.08
N CYS A 225 4.03 9.60 -8.14
CA CYS A 225 3.97 10.60 -9.24
C CYS A 225 5.33 11.04 -9.84
#